data_AF-A0A192D2A3-F1
#
_entry.id   AF-A0A192D2A3-F1
#
_cell.length_a   1.000
_cell.length_b   1.000
_cell.length_c   1.000
_cell.angle_alpha   90.00
_cell.angle_beta   90.00
_cell.angle_gamma   90.00
#
_symmetry.space_group_name_H-M   'P 1'
#
loop_
_entity.id
_entity.type
_entity.pdbx_description
1 polymer ?
#
loop_
_entity_poly.entity_id
_entity_poly.type
_entity_poly.pdbx_seq_one_letter_code
_entity_poly.pdbx_strand_id
1 'polypeptide(L)'
;MNKALAVLPLVMLAGTSLSGCVAAAIPALAGSAILGKNVVEGEGEAAPAAPAASDAGAAPMPVPSPATPAPMPAAAPAPAPAPVAMPTPVPTPAPLPAATAAPAPAPAPAPAPAPAPAAAVPARTSSLPSAPTTPAAAFPDPANPLAADQAGFARFVRYTQEAARQAAGGAELPSAVLADPIAVDGKRRTCAVGEQLVVAIDLDPAGGVFAPPAVPPRLPGLAIGLALLRQEGVEIAWLSDLTTTQSGAVRTALEQSGLDPRGQDIISLRRDEADLKDQRRASLAAITCIIAMAGDERADFDARVRYLRNPEAGAELEPLIGNGWFLTPPLLGQ
;
A
#
# COMPACT_ATOMS: atom_id res chain seq x y z
N MET A 1 36.37 -30.47 -7.96
CA MET A 1 35.27 -29.63 -8.47
C MET A 1 34.73 -28.83 -7.30
N ASN A 2 35.33 -27.66 -7.03
CA ASN A 2 35.00 -26.85 -5.86
C ASN A 2 34.51 -25.47 -6.35
N LYS A 3 33.29 -25.13 -5.95
CA LYS A 3 32.67 -23.81 -6.07
C LYS A 3 33.30 -22.89 -5.01
N ALA A 4 33.78 -21.72 -5.42
CA ALA A 4 34.19 -20.66 -4.51
C ALA A 4 33.01 -19.68 -4.33
N LEU A 5 32.46 -19.62 -3.12
CA LEU A 5 31.60 -18.54 -2.66
C LEU A 5 32.49 -17.45 -2.05
N ALA A 6 32.39 -16.23 -2.57
CA ALA A 6 32.95 -15.04 -1.94
C ALA A 6 31.92 -14.45 -0.96
N VAL A 7 32.33 -14.22 0.29
CA VAL A 7 31.53 -13.48 1.28
C VAL A 7 32.36 -12.29 1.76
N LEU A 8 31.81 -11.10 1.55
CA LEU A 8 32.33 -9.78 1.91
C LEU A 8 31.98 -9.48 3.39
N PRO A 9 32.87 -8.90 4.22
CA PRO A 9 32.53 -8.60 5.62
C PRO A 9 31.81 -7.25 5.78
N LEU A 10 30.74 -7.30 6.58
CA LEU A 10 29.85 -6.22 7.01
C LEU A 10 30.51 -5.41 8.15
N VAL A 11 30.57 -4.08 7.99
CA VAL A 11 31.05 -3.12 9.00
C VAL A 11 29.91 -2.79 9.97
N MET A 12 30.10 -3.06 11.26
CA MET A 12 29.17 -2.63 12.32
C MET A 12 29.49 -1.22 12.82
N LEU A 13 28.49 -0.34 12.80
CA LEU A 13 28.49 0.96 13.47
C LEU A 13 27.89 0.82 14.87
N ALA A 14 28.62 1.25 15.89
CA ALA A 14 28.20 1.26 17.29
C ALA A 14 27.20 2.41 17.57
N GLY A 15 26.09 2.08 18.25
CA GLY A 15 25.08 3.02 18.68
C GLY A 15 25.45 3.77 19.96
N THR A 16 25.00 5.01 20.08
CA THR A 16 24.93 5.74 21.35
C THR A 16 23.47 5.98 21.72
N SER A 17 23.12 5.57 22.94
CA SER A 17 21.84 5.71 23.60
C SER A 17 21.67 7.09 24.21
N LEU A 18 20.57 7.80 23.91
CA LEU A 18 20.06 8.87 24.77
C LEU A 18 18.63 8.56 25.23
N SER A 19 18.54 8.35 26.54
CA SER A 19 17.33 8.37 27.35
C SER A 19 16.91 9.81 27.61
N GLY A 20 15.60 10.11 27.57
CA GLY A 20 15.07 11.41 27.95
C GLY A 20 13.55 11.48 27.94
N CYS A 21 12.95 11.32 29.12
CA CYS A 21 11.52 11.53 29.39
C CYS A 21 11.18 13.03 29.37
N VAL A 22 10.07 13.42 28.76
CA VAL A 22 9.41 14.71 29.03
C VAL A 22 7.93 14.47 29.34
N ALA A 23 7.52 14.95 30.51
CA ALA A 23 6.20 14.84 31.08
C ALA A 23 5.16 15.67 30.30
N ALA A 24 4.02 15.05 29.98
CA ALA A 24 2.86 15.74 29.46
C ALA A 24 2.04 16.33 30.62
N ALA A 25 1.96 17.66 30.69
CA ALA A 25 1.04 18.37 31.56
C ALA A 25 -0.31 18.54 30.85
N ILE A 26 -1.38 17.99 31.44
CA ILE A 26 -2.76 18.15 31.01
C ILE A 26 -3.36 19.34 31.78
N PRO A 27 -3.90 20.38 31.12
CA PRO A 27 -4.85 21.27 31.77
C PRO A 27 -6.26 20.72 31.55
N ALA A 28 -6.84 20.17 32.61
CA ALA A 28 -8.27 20.04 32.74
C ALA A 28 -8.86 21.40 33.12
N LEU A 29 -9.79 21.92 32.31
CA LEU A 29 -10.66 23.03 32.68
C LEU A 29 -12.11 22.60 32.48
N ALA A 30 -12.80 22.49 33.62
CA ALA A 30 -14.21 22.22 33.74
C ALA A 30 -15.00 23.53 33.78
N GLY A 31 -16.18 23.55 33.15
CA GLY A 31 -17.39 24.09 33.77
C GLY A 31 -17.92 25.47 33.34
N SER A 32 -19.18 25.44 32.90
CA SER A 32 -20.26 26.40 33.17
C SER A 32 -20.47 27.58 32.20
N ALA A 33 -21.59 27.57 31.47
CA ALA A 33 -22.78 28.38 31.81
C ALA A 33 -23.82 28.36 30.67
N ILE A 34 -25.08 28.13 31.03
CA ILE A 34 -26.27 28.39 30.20
C ILE A 34 -26.56 29.90 30.26
N LEU A 35 -26.80 30.54 29.11
CA LEU A 35 -27.67 31.73 29.06
C LEU A 35 -28.25 31.92 27.65
N GLY A 36 -29.58 31.82 27.54
CA GLY A 36 -30.31 32.10 26.30
C GLY A 36 -30.60 33.58 26.09
N LYS A 37 -30.90 33.96 24.85
CA LYS A 37 -31.89 35.00 24.53
C LYS A 37 -32.33 34.91 23.06
N ASN A 38 -33.65 34.79 22.86
CA ASN A 38 -34.35 35.11 21.62
C ASN A 38 -34.37 36.63 21.41
N VAL A 39 -34.10 37.10 20.18
CA VAL A 39 -34.50 38.38 19.54
C VAL A 39 -34.24 38.14 18.04
N VAL A 40 -35.26 37.89 17.19
CA VAL A 40 -36.18 38.83 16.50
C VAL A 40 -35.62 39.35 15.16
N GLU A 41 -36.46 39.14 14.13
CA GLU A 41 -36.65 39.85 12.85
C GLU A 41 -35.51 39.96 11.83
N GLY A 42 -35.82 39.43 10.64
CA GLY A 42 -35.18 39.76 9.37
C GLY A 42 -36.20 39.55 8.25
N GLU A 43 -36.98 40.60 7.97
CA GLU A 43 -37.83 40.70 6.78
C GLU A 43 -36.97 40.87 5.52
N GLY A 44 -37.33 40.15 4.46
CA GLY A 44 -36.67 40.17 3.15
C GLY A 44 -37.68 39.89 2.04
N GLU A 45 -38.06 40.97 1.39
CA GLU A 45 -39.08 41.16 0.35
C GLU A 45 -38.79 40.48 -1.01
N ALA A 46 -39.84 39.98 -1.69
CA ALA A 46 -40.25 40.34 -3.07
C ALA A 46 -40.69 39.18 -4.04
N ALA A 47 -42.02 39.13 -4.29
CA ALA A 47 -42.74 39.02 -5.59
C ALA A 47 -42.68 37.74 -6.48
N PRO A 48 -43.62 37.51 -7.46
CA PRO A 48 -45.03 37.94 -7.63
C PRO A 48 -46.04 36.84 -8.09
N ALA A 49 -47.36 37.18 -8.09
CA ALA A 49 -48.51 36.83 -8.97
C ALA A 49 -48.57 35.45 -9.71
N ALA A 50 -49.68 34.69 -9.91
CA ALA A 50 -51.16 34.76 -9.88
C ALA A 50 -51.69 33.34 -10.29
N PRO A 51 -52.99 33.05 -10.59
CA PRO A 51 -54.28 33.56 -10.13
C PRO A 51 -55.15 32.48 -9.44
N ALA A 52 -56.26 32.92 -8.84
CA ALA A 52 -57.32 32.09 -8.27
C ALA A 52 -58.19 31.41 -9.36
N ALA A 53 -58.52 30.14 -9.12
CA ALA A 53 -59.64 29.45 -9.76
C ALA A 53 -60.49 28.80 -8.66
N SER A 54 -61.77 29.16 -8.63
CA SER A 54 -62.82 28.52 -7.84
C SER A 54 -63.02 27.08 -8.28
N ASP A 55 -63.10 26.15 -7.34
CA ASP A 55 -63.87 24.91 -7.55
C ASP A 55 -64.61 24.49 -6.28
N ALA A 56 -65.74 23.85 -6.52
CA ALA A 56 -66.87 23.70 -5.63
C ALA A 56 -66.72 22.57 -4.59
N GLY A 57 -67.35 22.79 -3.43
CA GLY A 57 -68.12 21.79 -2.69
C GLY A 57 -67.51 20.41 -2.44
N ALA A 58 -66.82 20.25 -1.33
CA ALA A 58 -66.73 18.97 -0.63
C ALA A 58 -66.94 19.18 0.87
N ALA A 59 -67.94 18.51 1.43
CA ALA A 59 -68.27 18.56 2.86
C ALA A 59 -67.08 18.08 3.72
N PRO A 60 -66.79 18.71 4.87
CA PRO A 60 -65.70 18.26 5.74
C PRO A 60 -66.10 16.95 6.43
N MET A 61 -65.31 15.90 6.24
CA MET A 61 -65.39 14.70 7.06
C MET A 61 -64.85 15.01 8.48
N PRO A 62 -65.40 14.39 9.54
CA PRO A 62 -64.95 14.64 10.90
C PRO A 62 -63.52 14.12 11.10
N VAL A 63 -62.61 15.03 11.47
CA VAL A 63 -61.26 14.69 11.95
C VAL A 63 -61.36 13.97 13.31
N PRO A 64 -60.75 12.78 13.49
CA PRO A 64 -60.70 12.13 14.78
C PRO A 64 -59.82 12.92 15.76
N SER A 65 -60.31 13.11 16.99
CA SER A 65 -59.54 13.73 18.07
C SER A 65 -58.26 12.92 18.38
N PRO A 66 -57.11 13.57 18.62
CA PRO A 66 -55.88 12.87 18.97
C PRO A 66 -56.03 12.22 20.35
N ALA A 67 -55.78 10.91 20.41
CA ALA A 67 -55.72 10.18 21.67
C ALA A 67 -54.48 10.60 22.47
N THR A 68 -54.68 10.89 23.75
CA THR A 68 -53.62 11.22 24.71
C THR A 68 -52.68 10.01 24.87
N PRO A 69 -51.36 10.15 24.65
CA PRO A 69 -50.43 9.03 24.84
C PRO A 69 -50.35 8.63 26.32
N ALA A 70 -50.41 7.33 26.58
CA ALA A 70 -50.25 6.76 27.91
C ALA A 70 -48.84 7.02 28.49
N PRO A 71 -48.70 7.21 29.82
CA PRO A 71 -47.41 7.48 30.43
C PRO A 71 -46.46 6.29 30.25
N MET A 72 -45.24 6.59 29.80
CA MET A 72 -44.18 5.61 29.59
C MET A 72 -43.68 5.08 30.94
N PRO A 73 -43.46 3.75 31.11
CA PRO A 73 -42.95 3.20 32.36
C PRO A 73 -41.55 3.73 32.68
N ALA A 74 -41.32 4.10 33.94
CA ALA A 74 -40.01 4.55 34.42
C ALA A 74 -38.95 3.45 34.25
N ALA A 75 -37.78 3.82 33.70
CA ALA A 75 -36.67 2.90 33.47
C ALA A 75 -36.15 2.31 34.79
N ALA A 76 -35.96 0.99 34.81
CA ALA A 76 -35.38 0.27 35.95
C ALA A 76 -33.90 0.68 36.16
N PRO A 77 -33.42 0.76 37.41
CA PRO A 77 -32.06 1.16 37.71
C PRO A 77 -31.04 0.13 37.20
N ALA A 78 -29.92 0.63 36.67
CA ALA A 78 -28.83 -0.19 36.14
C ALA A 78 -28.12 -1.01 37.23
N PRO A 79 -27.70 -2.25 36.94
CA PRO A 79 -27.02 -3.10 37.92
C PRO A 79 -25.63 -2.58 38.27
N ALA A 80 -25.23 -2.76 39.54
CA ALA A 80 -23.93 -2.35 40.05
C ALA A 80 -22.78 -3.16 39.40
N PRO A 81 -21.62 -2.53 39.14
CA PRO A 81 -20.50 -3.21 38.49
C PRO A 81 -19.89 -4.29 39.39
N ALA A 82 -19.57 -5.43 38.78
CA ALA A 82 -18.91 -6.56 39.44
C ALA A 82 -17.45 -6.22 39.81
N PRO A 83 -16.91 -6.79 40.90
CA PRO A 83 -15.54 -6.51 41.34
C PRO A 83 -14.52 -7.06 40.35
N VAL A 84 -13.53 -6.24 40.01
CA VAL A 84 -12.43 -6.58 39.10
C VAL A 84 -11.39 -7.39 39.87
N ALA A 85 -11.02 -8.56 39.35
CA ALA A 85 -10.01 -9.42 39.96
C ALA A 85 -8.60 -8.77 39.89
N MET A 86 -7.84 -8.88 40.98
CA MET A 86 -6.44 -8.43 41.03
C MET A 86 -5.58 -9.24 40.04
N PRO A 87 -4.65 -8.60 39.33
CA PRO A 87 -3.74 -9.32 38.44
C PRO A 87 -2.76 -10.19 39.24
N THR A 88 -2.64 -11.45 38.84
CA THR A 88 -1.63 -12.39 39.32
C THR A 88 -0.22 -11.93 38.91
N PRO A 89 0.79 -11.99 39.81
CA PRO A 89 2.14 -11.57 39.50
C PRO A 89 2.79 -12.47 38.44
N VAL A 90 3.44 -11.85 37.46
CA VAL A 90 4.19 -12.52 36.39
C VAL A 90 5.53 -13.02 36.94
N PRO A 91 5.92 -14.29 36.72
CA PRO A 91 7.18 -14.82 37.21
C PRO A 91 8.38 -14.16 36.51
N THR A 92 9.41 -13.85 37.31
CA THR A 92 10.70 -13.29 36.84
C THR A 92 11.49 -14.35 36.06
N PRO A 93 11.97 -14.05 34.84
CA PRO A 93 12.77 -15.00 34.07
C PRO A 93 14.14 -15.27 34.70
N ALA A 94 14.58 -16.52 34.65
CA ALA A 94 15.87 -16.97 35.17
C ALA A 94 17.05 -16.43 34.33
N PRO A 95 18.23 -16.20 34.95
CA PRO A 95 19.39 -15.64 34.27
C PRO A 95 19.96 -16.59 33.21
N LEU A 96 20.32 -16.02 32.06
CA LEU A 96 20.91 -16.71 30.91
C LEU A 96 22.36 -17.15 31.21
N PRO A 97 22.78 -18.38 30.87
CA PRO A 97 24.15 -18.85 31.08
C PRO A 97 25.18 -18.00 30.32
N ALA A 98 26.33 -17.74 30.95
CA ALA A 98 27.44 -17.00 30.35
C ALA A 98 28.04 -17.76 29.16
N ALA A 99 28.23 -17.06 28.04
CA ALA A 99 28.81 -17.63 26.82
C ALA A 99 30.30 -17.97 27.02
N THR A 100 30.66 -19.22 26.76
CA THR A 100 32.03 -19.72 26.75
C THR A 100 32.83 -19.07 25.62
N ALA A 101 34.04 -18.59 25.92
CA ALA A 101 34.90 -17.91 24.95
C ALA A 101 35.28 -18.83 23.77
N ALA A 102 35.18 -18.30 22.54
CA ALA A 102 35.56 -18.99 21.32
C ALA A 102 37.08 -19.18 21.22
N PRO A 103 37.58 -20.32 20.70
CA PRO A 103 39.01 -20.57 20.55
C PRO A 103 39.64 -19.67 19.48
N ALA A 104 40.91 -19.31 19.71
CA ALA A 104 41.69 -18.44 18.83
C ALA A 104 41.91 -19.07 17.43
N PRO A 105 41.86 -18.26 16.35
CA PRO A 105 42.04 -18.75 14.98
C PRO A 105 43.49 -19.20 14.72
N ALA A 106 43.62 -20.29 13.96
CA ALA A 106 44.89 -20.87 13.54
C ALA A 106 45.63 -19.96 12.52
N PRO A 107 46.98 -19.98 12.49
CA PRO A 107 47.77 -19.15 11.59
C PRO A 107 47.56 -19.50 10.11
N ALA A 108 47.54 -18.47 9.26
CA ALA A 108 47.30 -18.58 7.83
C ALA A 108 48.46 -19.30 7.08
N PRO A 109 48.16 -20.13 6.08
CA PRO A 109 49.18 -20.80 5.27
C PRO A 109 49.92 -19.84 4.34
N ALA A 110 51.19 -20.14 4.08
CA ALA A 110 52.10 -19.36 3.24
C ALA A 110 51.62 -19.27 1.77
N PRO A 111 51.90 -18.15 1.07
CA PRO A 111 51.47 -17.96 -0.31
C PRO A 111 52.19 -18.89 -1.29
N ALA A 112 51.43 -19.43 -2.24
CA ALA A 112 51.92 -20.28 -3.31
C ALA A 112 52.75 -19.48 -4.35
N PRO A 113 53.75 -20.10 -5.01
CA PRO A 113 54.61 -19.44 -5.98
C PRO A 113 53.86 -19.04 -7.27
N ALA A 114 54.30 -17.92 -7.86
CA ALA A 114 53.73 -17.31 -9.04
C ALA A 114 53.86 -18.19 -10.30
N PRO A 115 52.81 -18.28 -11.16
CA PRO A 115 52.87 -19.03 -12.40
C PRO A 115 53.70 -18.33 -13.48
N ALA A 116 54.40 -19.14 -14.28
CA ALA A 116 55.22 -18.72 -15.42
C ALA A 116 54.38 -18.10 -16.56
N PRO A 117 54.95 -17.17 -17.36
CA PRO A 117 54.23 -16.47 -18.41
C PRO A 117 53.86 -17.39 -19.58
N ALA A 118 52.56 -17.45 -19.88
CA ALA A 118 52.04 -18.11 -21.08
C ALA A 118 52.21 -17.22 -22.31
N ALA A 119 52.63 -17.83 -23.42
CA ALA A 119 52.89 -17.19 -24.71
C ALA A 119 51.64 -16.48 -25.28
N ALA A 120 51.89 -15.31 -25.87
CA ALA A 120 50.89 -14.48 -26.54
C ALA A 120 50.32 -15.19 -27.78
N VAL A 121 49.00 -15.33 -27.83
CA VAL A 121 48.23 -15.67 -29.03
C VAL A 121 47.69 -14.35 -29.62
N PRO A 122 47.79 -14.09 -30.93
CA PRO A 122 47.39 -12.80 -31.49
C PRO A 122 45.87 -12.58 -31.35
N ALA A 123 45.52 -11.36 -30.93
CA ALA A 123 44.15 -10.90 -30.81
C ALA A 123 43.43 -10.96 -32.16
N ARG A 124 42.47 -11.88 -32.28
CA ARG A 124 41.41 -11.73 -33.27
C ARG A 124 40.46 -10.68 -32.72
N THR A 125 40.35 -9.56 -33.42
CA THR A 125 39.27 -8.59 -33.26
C THR A 125 37.97 -9.26 -33.73
N SER A 126 37.36 -10.06 -32.85
CA SER A 126 35.95 -10.40 -32.97
C SER A 126 35.18 -9.20 -32.44
N SER A 127 34.81 -8.29 -33.35
CA SER A 127 33.69 -7.40 -33.08
C SER A 127 32.48 -8.28 -32.81
N LEU A 128 32.09 -8.39 -31.54
CA LEU A 128 30.77 -8.87 -31.18
C LEU A 128 29.78 -8.02 -31.99
N PRO A 129 28.82 -8.62 -32.72
CA PRO A 129 27.71 -7.83 -33.21
C PRO A 129 27.06 -7.21 -31.98
N SER A 130 27.03 -5.88 -31.92
CA SER A 130 26.14 -5.17 -31.00
C SER A 130 24.78 -5.84 -31.14
N ALA A 131 24.28 -6.40 -30.03
CA ALA A 131 22.91 -6.87 -29.97
C ALA A 131 22.03 -5.76 -30.55
N PRO A 132 21.00 -6.07 -31.35
CA PRO A 132 20.11 -5.04 -31.84
C PRO A 132 19.57 -4.32 -30.60
N THR A 133 19.90 -3.04 -30.49
CA THR A 133 19.18 -2.09 -29.65
C THR A 133 17.74 -2.19 -30.14
N THR A 134 16.98 -3.08 -29.53
CA THR A 134 15.55 -3.22 -29.80
C THR A 134 15.02 -1.84 -29.43
N PRO A 135 14.35 -1.12 -30.35
CA PRO A 135 13.72 0.14 -30.01
C PRO A 135 12.92 -0.09 -28.73
N ALA A 136 13.08 0.78 -27.72
CA ALA A 136 12.31 0.70 -26.48
C ALA A 136 10.86 0.44 -26.87
N ALA A 137 10.37 -0.76 -26.55
CA ALA A 137 9.09 -1.22 -27.07
C ALA A 137 8.04 -0.18 -26.69
N ALA A 138 7.39 0.43 -27.68
CA ALA A 138 6.31 1.37 -27.42
C ALA A 138 5.24 0.62 -26.62
N PHE A 139 4.79 1.21 -25.52
CA PHE A 139 3.74 0.64 -24.70
C PHE A 139 2.47 1.48 -24.79
N PRO A 140 1.29 0.87 -25.07
CA PRO A 140 1.08 -0.56 -25.34
C PRO A 140 1.70 -1.04 -26.65
N ASP A 141 2.13 -2.30 -26.68
CA ASP A 141 2.70 -2.93 -27.89
C ASP A 141 1.59 -3.24 -28.91
N PRO A 142 1.64 -2.69 -30.14
CA PRO A 142 0.67 -2.99 -31.19
C PRO A 142 0.58 -4.49 -31.55
N ALA A 143 1.66 -5.25 -31.38
CA ALA A 143 1.67 -6.69 -31.64
C ALA A 143 1.03 -7.51 -30.51
N ASN A 144 0.93 -6.94 -29.31
CA ASN A 144 0.37 -7.57 -28.11
C ASN A 144 -0.59 -6.58 -27.42
N PRO A 145 -1.74 -6.27 -28.06
CA PRO A 145 -2.65 -5.25 -27.56
C PRO A 145 -3.22 -5.63 -26.18
N LEU A 146 -3.45 -4.62 -25.35
CA LEU A 146 -4.16 -4.78 -24.09
C LEU A 146 -5.66 -4.95 -24.35
N ALA A 147 -6.35 -5.68 -23.46
CA ALA A 147 -7.80 -5.73 -23.48
C ALA A 147 -8.41 -4.35 -23.15
N ALA A 148 -9.64 -4.09 -23.58
CA ALA A 148 -10.27 -2.77 -23.46
C ALA A 148 -10.41 -2.30 -21.99
N ASP A 149 -10.63 -3.23 -21.08
CA ASP A 149 -10.72 -3.03 -19.62
C ASP A 149 -9.35 -2.84 -18.94
N GLN A 150 -8.24 -3.08 -19.66
CA GLN A 150 -6.87 -2.92 -19.15
C GLN A 150 -6.30 -1.50 -19.37
N ALA A 151 -7.12 -0.52 -19.74
CA ALA A 151 -6.70 0.87 -19.90
C ALA A 151 -6.12 1.49 -18.60
N GLY A 152 -6.58 1.02 -17.44
CA GLY A 152 -6.00 1.40 -16.14
C GLY A 152 -4.54 0.97 -16.01
N PHE A 153 -4.25 -0.28 -16.37
CA PHE A 153 -2.89 -0.82 -16.38
C PHE A 153 -2.01 -0.10 -17.40
N ALA A 154 -2.58 0.26 -18.56
CA ALA A 154 -1.88 1.04 -19.57
C ALA A 154 -1.35 2.38 -19.01
N ARG A 155 -2.21 3.08 -18.25
CA ARG A 155 -1.89 4.35 -17.58
C ARG A 155 -0.89 4.16 -16.45
N PHE A 156 -1.03 3.10 -15.65
CA PHE A 156 -0.09 2.73 -14.59
C PHE A 156 1.34 2.60 -15.10
N VAL A 157 1.56 1.83 -16.18
CA VAL A 157 2.90 1.65 -16.75
C VAL A 157 3.45 2.97 -17.27
N ARG A 158 2.66 3.73 -18.04
CA ARG A 158 3.10 5.03 -18.59
C ARG A 158 3.49 6.03 -17.51
N TYR A 159 2.68 6.13 -16.47
CA TYR A 159 2.96 7.01 -15.32
C TYR A 159 4.26 6.59 -14.63
N THR A 160 4.43 5.29 -14.39
CA THR A 160 5.62 4.76 -13.73
C THR A 160 6.90 4.98 -14.55
N GLN A 161 6.84 4.80 -15.86
CA GLN A 161 7.97 5.10 -16.75
C GLN A 161 8.34 6.57 -16.72
N GLU A 162 7.35 7.47 -16.74
CA GLU A 162 7.59 8.90 -16.66
C GLU A 162 8.21 9.29 -15.30
N ALA A 163 7.66 8.77 -14.21
CA ALA A 163 8.22 8.96 -12.86
C ALA A 163 9.66 8.46 -12.77
N ALA A 164 9.96 7.27 -13.30
CA ALA A 164 11.32 6.72 -13.31
C ALA A 164 12.30 7.61 -14.08
N ARG A 165 11.91 8.15 -15.25
CA ARG A 165 12.73 9.10 -16.01
C ARG A 165 12.96 10.41 -15.25
N GLN A 166 11.94 10.92 -14.58
CA GLN A 166 12.05 12.13 -13.77
C GLN A 166 13.01 11.92 -12.59
N ALA A 167 12.90 10.80 -11.87
CA ALA A 167 13.84 10.44 -10.80
C ALA A 167 15.27 10.27 -11.30
N ALA A 168 15.47 9.65 -12.48
CA ALA A 168 16.79 9.57 -13.11
C ALA A 168 17.35 10.95 -13.47
N GLY A 169 16.49 11.92 -13.74
CA GLY A 169 16.82 13.34 -13.90
C GLY A 169 17.02 14.11 -12.59
N GLY A 170 16.92 13.45 -11.43
CA GLY A 170 17.10 14.05 -10.10
C GLY A 170 15.86 14.75 -9.55
N ALA A 171 14.67 14.53 -10.13
CA ALA A 171 13.43 15.09 -9.61
C ALA A 171 13.00 14.40 -8.30
N GLU A 172 12.46 15.19 -7.38
CA GLU A 172 11.71 14.67 -6.25
C GLU A 172 10.34 14.19 -6.73
N LEU A 173 10.01 12.94 -6.41
CA LEU A 173 8.74 12.34 -6.82
C LEU A 173 7.76 12.30 -5.65
N PRO A 174 6.45 12.49 -5.91
CA PRO A 174 5.45 12.11 -4.94
C PRO A 174 5.31 10.57 -4.89
N SER A 175 5.44 9.99 -3.70
CA SER A 175 5.11 8.58 -3.47
C SER A 175 3.62 8.33 -3.68
N ALA A 176 3.23 7.11 -4.01
CA ALA A 176 1.83 6.69 -3.95
C ALA A 176 1.31 6.54 -2.51
N VAL A 177 2.17 6.54 -1.49
CA VAL A 177 1.74 6.43 -0.07
C VAL A 177 1.43 7.81 0.50
N LEU A 178 0.36 7.91 1.29
CA LEU A 178 -0.01 9.14 1.98
C LEU A 178 1.05 9.53 3.02
N ALA A 179 1.26 10.83 3.19
CA ALA A 179 2.23 11.36 4.15
C ALA A 179 1.81 11.12 5.60
N ASP A 180 0.50 11.20 5.87
CA ASP A 180 -0.07 10.98 7.19
C ASP A 180 -0.69 9.57 7.27
N PRO A 181 -0.24 8.71 8.20
CA PRO A 181 -0.76 7.35 8.37
C PRO A 181 -2.18 7.31 8.97
N ILE A 182 -2.72 8.44 9.43
CA ILE A 182 -4.04 8.57 10.04
C ILE A 182 -4.98 9.39 9.14
N ALA A 183 -4.51 10.47 8.52
CA ALA A 183 -5.34 11.31 7.64
C ALA A 183 -5.48 10.76 6.20
N VAL A 184 -6.69 10.88 5.63
CA VAL A 184 -7.01 10.57 4.23
C VAL A 184 -7.09 11.85 3.38
N ASP A 185 -6.11 12.74 3.56
CA ASP A 185 -6.14 14.11 3.05
C ASP A 185 -5.52 14.29 1.65
N GLY A 186 -5.22 13.18 0.98
CA GLY A 186 -4.59 13.16 -0.34
C GLY A 186 -3.13 13.61 -0.38
N LYS A 187 -2.54 14.05 0.74
CA LYS A 187 -1.13 14.47 0.77
C LYS A 187 -0.23 13.25 0.73
N ARG A 188 0.72 13.27 -0.19
CA ARG A 188 1.64 12.15 -0.46
C ARG A 188 3.00 12.40 0.17
N ARG A 189 3.64 11.33 0.62
CA ARG A 189 5.04 11.36 1.03
C ARG A 189 5.89 11.80 -0.17
N THR A 190 6.95 12.56 0.07
CA THR A 190 7.96 12.85 -0.95
C THR A 190 9.03 11.77 -0.93
N CYS A 191 9.39 11.25 -2.10
CA CYS A 191 10.49 10.30 -2.23
C CYS A 191 11.84 11.01 -2.19
N ALA A 192 12.80 10.40 -1.51
CA ALA A 192 14.17 10.90 -1.49
C ALA A 192 14.85 10.63 -2.84
N VAL A 193 15.74 11.54 -3.25
CA VAL A 193 16.55 11.35 -4.46
C VAL A 193 17.43 10.12 -4.29
N GLY A 194 17.40 9.21 -5.27
CA GLY A 194 18.16 7.96 -5.24
C GLY A 194 17.56 6.83 -4.39
N GLU A 195 16.36 7.04 -3.82
CA GLU A 195 15.59 5.96 -3.19
C GLU A 195 15.20 4.90 -4.23
N GLN A 196 15.22 3.62 -3.86
CA GLN A 196 14.82 2.54 -4.77
C GLN A 196 13.34 2.70 -5.13
N LEU A 197 13.05 2.77 -6.43
CA LEU A 197 11.69 2.91 -6.95
C LEU A 197 11.00 1.55 -6.98
N VAL A 198 9.78 1.52 -6.45
CA VAL A 198 8.93 0.33 -6.40
C VAL A 198 7.53 0.68 -6.89
N VAL A 199 6.88 -0.25 -7.56
CA VAL A 199 5.42 -0.24 -7.73
C VAL A 199 4.78 -1.37 -6.95
N ALA A 200 3.62 -1.11 -6.34
CA ALA A 200 2.85 -2.12 -5.64
C ALA A 200 1.65 -2.55 -6.51
N ILE A 201 1.42 -3.84 -6.65
CA ILE A 201 0.31 -4.39 -7.41
C ILE A 201 -0.47 -5.33 -6.49
N ASP A 202 -1.74 -5.02 -6.30
CA ASP A 202 -2.66 -5.87 -5.56
C ASP A 202 -3.09 -7.07 -6.43
N LEU A 203 -3.09 -8.26 -5.83
CA LEU A 203 -3.55 -9.48 -6.48
C LEU A 203 -4.94 -9.91 -6.01
N ASP A 204 -5.40 -9.42 -4.87
CA ASP A 204 -6.68 -9.84 -4.31
C ASP A 204 -7.81 -9.14 -5.08
N PRO A 205 -8.84 -9.87 -5.52
CA PRO A 205 -10.00 -9.25 -6.12
C PRO A 205 -10.80 -8.48 -5.06
N ALA A 206 -11.56 -7.48 -5.50
CA ALA A 206 -12.39 -6.66 -4.64
C ALA A 206 -13.29 -7.52 -3.73
N GLY A 207 -13.13 -7.35 -2.41
CA GLY A 207 -13.89 -8.09 -1.40
C GLY A 207 -13.50 -9.56 -1.22
N GLY A 208 -12.45 -10.04 -1.89
CA GLY A 208 -11.96 -11.41 -1.85
C GLY A 208 -10.48 -11.53 -1.50
N VAL A 209 -9.96 -12.74 -1.62
CA VAL A 209 -8.53 -13.04 -1.51
C VAL A 209 -8.15 -13.82 -2.75
N PHE A 210 -7.01 -13.47 -3.34
CA PHE A 210 -6.51 -14.06 -4.57
C PHE A 210 -6.44 -15.58 -4.47
N ALA A 211 -6.99 -16.28 -5.46
CA ALA A 211 -6.80 -17.71 -5.63
C ALA A 211 -5.82 -17.97 -6.79
N PRO A 212 -4.56 -18.40 -6.55
CA PRO A 212 -3.63 -18.66 -7.62
C PRO A 212 -4.17 -19.74 -8.57
N PRO A 213 -4.39 -19.43 -9.87
CA PRO A 213 -4.96 -20.40 -10.79
C PRO A 213 -3.97 -21.53 -11.07
N ALA A 214 -4.46 -22.76 -11.15
CA ALA A 214 -3.63 -23.93 -11.49
C ALA A 214 -3.02 -23.84 -12.89
N VAL A 215 -3.71 -23.16 -13.81
CA VAL A 215 -3.23 -22.85 -15.17
C VAL A 215 -3.54 -21.39 -15.45
N PRO A 216 -2.62 -20.45 -15.17
CA PRO A 216 -2.84 -19.04 -15.44
C PRO A 216 -2.87 -18.76 -16.95
N PRO A 217 -3.68 -17.79 -17.41
CA PRO A 217 -3.61 -17.31 -18.78
C PRO A 217 -2.26 -16.63 -19.04
N ARG A 218 -1.79 -16.70 -20.29
CA ARG A 218 -0.63 -15.91 -20.74
C ARG A 218 -1.07 -14.47 -20.99
N LEU A 219 -0.29 -13.52 -20.49
CA LEU A 219 -0.66 -12.09 -20.51
C LEU A 219 0.45 -11.26 -21.16
N PRO A 220 0.77 -11.47 -22.46
CA PRO A 220 1.95 -10.87 -23.09
C PRO A 220 1.90 -9.33 -23.09
N GLY A 221 0.72 -8.73 -23.30
CA GLY A 221 0.57 -7.27 -23.24
C GLY A 221 0.92 -6.70 -21.85
N LEU A 222 0.42 -7.31 -20.77
CA LEU A 222 0.75 -6.90 -19.40
C LEU A 222 2.24 -7.17 -19.07
N ALA A 223 2.74 -8.34 -19.48
CA ALA A 223 4.12 -8.76 -19.27
C ALA A 223 5.13 -7.78 -19.90
N ILE A 224 4.86 -7.27 -21.11
CA ILE A 224 5.70 -6.26 -21.77
C ILE A 224 5.74 -4.98 -20.94
N GLY A 225 4.58 -4.52 -20.42
CA GLY A 225 4.51 -3.35 -19.56
C GLY A 225 5.39 -3.49 -18.33
N LEU A 226 5.28 -4.61 -17.61
CA LEU A 226 6.12 -4.87 -16.43
C LEU A 226 7.60 -5.06 -16.77
N ALA A 227 7.91 -5.68 -17.90
CA ALA A 227 9.29 -5.81 -18.37
C ALA A 227 9.94 -4.45 -18.62
N LEU A 228 9.21 -3.49 -19.18
CA LEU A 228 9.69 -2.12 -19.36
C LEU A 228 9.95 -1.43 -18.01
N LEU A 229 9.08 -1.61 -17.02
CA LEU A 229 9.32 -1.04 -15.67
C LEU A 229 10.61 -1.57 -15.05
N ARG A 230 10.84 -2.89 -15.14
CA ARG A 230 12.08 -3.51 -14.65
C ARG A 230 13.32 -3.02 -15.39
N GLN A 231 13.22 -2.74 -16.69
CA GLN A 231 14.32 -2.17 -17.48
C GLN A 231 14.70 -0.76 -17.03
N GLU A 232 13.73 0.02 -16.54
CA GLU A 232 13.94 1.36 -15.97
C GLU A 232 14.39 1.30 -14.48
N GLY A 233 14.72 0.11 -13.96
CA GLY A 233 15.19 -0.07 -12.59
C GLY A 233 14.08 -0.01 -11.53
N VAL A 234 12.81 -0.05 -11.94
CA VAL A 234 11.67 -0.10 -11.02
C VAL A 234 11.40 -1.54 -10.60
N GLU A 235 11.41 -1.78 -9.28
CA GLU A 235 11.04 -3.07 -8.71
C GLU A 235 9.51 -3.20 -8.61
N ILE A 236 9.01 -4.44 -8.70
CA ILE A 236 7.58 -4.73 -8.60
C ILE A 236 7.34 -5.51 -7.31
N ALA A 237 6.35 -5.07 -6.54
CA ALA A 237 5.88 -5.75 -5.34
C ALA A 237 4.44 -6.22 -5.53
N TRP A 238 4.23 -7.53 -5.43
CA TRP A 238 2.93 -8.19 -5.47
C TRP A 238 2.38 -8.34 -4.06
N LEU A 239 1.22 -7.75 -3.77
CA LEU A 239 0.58 -7.77 -2.46
C LEU A 239 -0.65 -8.67 -2.49
N SER A 240 -0.80 -9.52 -1.47
CA SER A 240 -2.00 -10.32 -1.26
C SER A 240 -2.16 -10.66 0.23
N ASP A 241 -3.38 -10.93 0.66
CA ASP A 241 -3.71 -11.48 1.99
C ASP A 241 -3.65 -13.01 2.05
N LEU A 242 -3.23 -13.66 0.96
CA LEU A 242 -2.74 -15.04 0.97
C LEU A 242 -1.63 -15.22 2.01
N THR A 243 -1.62 -16.40 2.63
CA THR A 243 -0.57 -16.73 3.60
C THR A 243 0.77 -17.04 2.92
N THR A 244 1.88 -16.83 3.62
CA THR A 244 3.23 -17.14 3.12
C THR A 244 3.43 -18.59 2.65
N THR A 245 2.59 -19.53 3.13
CA THR A 245 2.60 -20.94 2.67
C THR A 245 2.22 -21.08 1.18
N GLN A 246 1.47 -20.12 0.63
CA GLN A 246 1.05 -20.08 -0.77
C GLN A 246 2.06 -19.39 -1.69
N SER A 247 3.20 -18.92 -1.17
CA SER A 247 4.23 -18.22 -1.96
C SER A 247 4.70 -18.99 -3.20
N GLY A 248 4.82 -20.32 -3.11
CA GLY A 248 5.16 -21.17 -4.25
C GLY A 248 4.09 -21.11 -5.36
N ALA A 249 2.82 -21.22 -5.00
CA ALA A 249 1.71 -21.15 -5.96
C ALA A 249 1.62 -19.78 -6.64
N VAL A 250 1.80 -18.70 -5.87
CA VAL A 250 1.84 -17.33 -6.42
C VAL A 250 2.99 -17.14 -7.40
N ARG A 251 4.22 -17.58 -7.04
CA ARG A 251 5.37 -17.51 -7.96
C ARG A 251 5.11 -18.29 -9.25
N THR A 252 4.59 -19.51 -9.14
CA THR A 252 4.25 -20.32 -10.31
C THR A 252 3.21 -19.63 -11.19
N ALA A 253 2.18 -19.03 -10.61
CA ALA A 253 1.16 -18.31 -11.37
C ALA A 253 1.74 -17.08 -12.10
N LEU A 254 2.58 -16.28 -11.43
CA LEU A 254 3.24 -15.11 -12.01
C LEU A 254 4.26 -15.49 -13.10
N GLU A 255 4.99 -16.60 -12.93
CA GLU A 255 5.96 -17.09 -13.91
C GLU A 255 5.24 -17.63 -15.16
N GLN A 256 4.24 -18.50 -14.98
CA GLN A 256 3.54 -19.14 -16.09
C GLN A 256 2.71 -18.16 -16.93
N SER A 257 2.12 -17.14 -16.29
CA SER A 257 1.43 -16.03 -16.99
C SER A 257 2.39 -15.12 -17.75
N GLY A 258 3.67 -15.12 -17.37
CA GLY A 258 4.72 -14.25 -17.89
C GLY A 258 4.80 -12.89 -17.19
N LEU A 259 4.05 -12.66 -16.11
CA LEU A 259 4.09 -11.41 -15.36
C LEU A 259 5.39 -11.23 -14.58
N ASP A 260 5.93 -12.30 -13.96
CA ASP A 260 7.28 -12.36 -13.37
C ASP A 260 8.04 -13.60 -13.88
N PRO A 261 8.55 -13.57 -15.12
CA PRO A 261 9.17 -14.73 -15.75
C PRO A 261 10.54 -15.09 -15.14
N ARG A 262 11.10 -14.24 -14.28
CA ARG A 262 12.39 -14.46 -13.61
C ARG A 262 12.24 -14.79 -12.13
N GLY A 263 11.02 -14.73 -11.58
CA GLY A 263 10.75 -14.98 -10.16
C GLY A 263 11.48 -14.00 -9.23
N GLN A 264 11.79 -12.79 -9.72
CA GLN A 264 12.67 -11.84 -9.03
C GLN A 264 11.91 -10.72 -8.32
N ASP A 265 10.61 -10.60 -8.57
CA ASP A 265 9.79 -9.57 -7.95
C ASP A 265 9.58 -9.84 -6.45
N ILE A 266 9.25 -8.78 -5.73
CA ILE A 266 8.89 -8.86 -4.32
C ILE A 266 7.49 -9.48 -4.21
N ILE A 267 7.33 -10.46 -3.33
CA ILE A 267 6.01 -11.01 -2.98
C ILE A 267 5.77 -10.75 -1.50
N SER A 268 4.72 -9.98 -1.22
CA SER A 268 4.32 -9.55 0.11
C SER A 268 3.04 -10.29 0.53
N LEU A 269 3.23 -11.44 1.17
CA LEU A 269 2.16 -12.29 1.68
C LEU A 269 2.02 -12.15 3.20
N ARG A 270 0.84 -12.50 3.68
CA ARG A 270 0.48 -12.48 5.10
C ARG A 270 1.19 -13.59 5.88
N ARG A 271 1.89 -13.23 6.96
CA ARG A 271 2.61 -14.17 7.84
C ARG A 271 1.69 -14.85 8.85
N ASP A 272 0.74 -14.10 9.38
CA ASP A 272 -0.22 -14.54 10.40
C ASP A 272 -1.49 -13.65 10.36
N GLU A 273 -2.46 -13.87 11.24
CA GLU A 273 -3.72 -13.10 11.25
C GLU A 273 -3.56 -11.63 11.66
N ALA A 274 -2.47 -11.27 12.36
CA ALA A 274 -2.21 -9.89 12.76
C ALA A 274 -1.45 -9.09 11.70
N ASP A 275 -0.82 -9.77 10.73
CA ASP A 275 -0.09 -9.16 9.63
C ASP A 275 -1.03 -8.57 8.57
N LEU A 276 -1.28 -7.26 8.64
CA LEU A 276 -2.19 -6.55 7.74
C LEU A 276 -1.48 -6.08 6.46
N LYS A 277 -2.18 -6.13 5.33
CA LYS A 277 -1.68 -5.67 4.01
C LYS A 277 -1.13 -4.24 4.06
N ASP A 278 -1.86 -3.32 4.69
CA ASP A 278 -1.44 -1.93 4.86
C ASP A 278 -0.13 -1.78 5.65
N GLN A 279 0.07 -2.60 6.69
CA GLN A 279 1.32 -2.57 7.46
C GLN A 279 2.50 -3.09 6.65
N ARG A 280 2.30 -4.13 5.82
CA ARG A 280 3.32 -4.61 4.89
C ARG A 280 3.67 -3.55 3.85
N ARG A 281 2.67 -2.87 3.30
CA ARG A 281 2.86 -1.75 2.36
C ARG A 281 3.62 -0.59 3.01
N ALA A 282 3.26 -0.20 4.23
CA ALA A 282 3.97 0.82 4.99
C ALA A 282 5.43 0.42 5.30
N SER A 283 5.67 -0.85 5.63
CA SER A 283 7.02 -1.39 5.88
C SER A 283 7.89 -1.33 4.62
N LEU A 284 7.33 -1.67 3.45
CA LEU A 284 8.00 -1.52 2.16
C LEU A 284 8.28 -0.05 1.85
N ALA A 285 7.31 0.83 2.07
CA ALA A 285 7.42 2.27 1.84
C ALA A 285 8.41 2.98 2.78
N ALA A 286 8.81 2.36 3.89
CA ALA A 286 9.79 2.91 4.82
C ALA A 286 11.24 2.77 4.32
N ILE A 287 11.49 1.86 3.38
CA ILE A 287 12.83 1.57 2.83
C ILE A 287 12.92 1.76 1.31
N THR A 288 11.79 1.99 0.65
CA THR A 288 11.69 2.20 -0.80
C THR A 288 10.64 3.25 -1.11
N CYS A 289 10.75 3.87 -2.29
CA CYS A 289 9.77 4.81 -2.80
C CYS A 289 8.74 4.04 -3.63
N ILE A 290 7.57 3.76 -3.05
CA ILE A 290 6.43 3.26 -3.81
C ILE A 290 5.91 4.43 -4.66
N ILE A 291 6.14 4.42 -5.97
CA ILE A 291 5.76 5.52 -6.89
C ILE A 291 4.39 5.35 -7.52
N ALA A 292 3.92 4.11 -7.66
CA ALA A 292 2.59 3.83 -8.18
C ALA A 292 2.02 2.55 -7.57
N MET A 293 0.69 2.49 -7.51
CA MET A 293 -0.06 1.33 -7.05
C MET A 293 -1.15 0.96 -8.05
N ALA A 294 -1.33 -0.34 -8.28
CA ALA A 294 -2.40 -0.90 -9.10
C ALA A 294 -3.25 -1.88 -8.27
N GLY A 295 -4.57 -1.80 -8.41
CA GLY A 295 -5.54 -2.61 -7.67
C GLY A 295 -6.94 -2.42 -8.27
N ASP A 296 -7.90 -3.27 -7.94
CA ASP A 296 -9.25 -3.23 -8.51
C ASP A 296 -10.26 -2.46 -7.65
N GLU A 297 -9.91 -2.14 -6.40
CA GLU A 297 -10.68 -1.27 -5.53
C GLU A 297 -9.84 -0.16 -4.86
N ARG A 298 -10.50 0.92 -4.43
CA ARG A 298 -9.81 2.04 -3.75
C ARG A 298 -9.14 1.62 -2.45
N ALA A 299 -9.65 0.57 -1.81
CA ALA A 299 -9.11 0.04 -0.56
C ALA A 299 -7.73 -0.62 -0.75
N ASP A 300 -7.36 -1.02 -1.96
CA ASP A 300 -6.04 -1.60 -2.26
C ASP A 300 -4.91 -0.58 -2.12
N PHE A 301 -5.24 0.70 -2.31
CA PHE A 301 -4.29 1.81 -2.18
C PHE A 301 -4.16 2.27 -0.72
N ASP A 302 -5.28 2.25 0.00
CA ASP A 302 -5.37 2.61 1.41
C ASP A 302 -6.60 1.98 2.07
N ALA A 303 -6.43 1.07 3.04
CA ALA A 303 -7.56 0.34 3.61
C ALA A 303 -8.51 1.24 4.40
N ARG A 304 -8.08 2.44 4.82
CA ARG A 304 -8.96 3.40 5.52
C ARG A 304 -10.18 3.77 4.69
N VAL A 305 -10.06 3.72 3.35
CA VAL A 305 -11.18 3.97 2.43
C VAL A 305 -12.36 3.03 2.69
N ARG A 306 -12.09 1.77 3.07
CA ARG A 306 -13.14 0.78 3.40
C ARG A 306 -13.93 1.13 4.65
N TYR A 307 -13.35 1.91 5.57
CA TYR A 307 -13.91 2.20 6.89
C TYR A 307 -14.45 3.63 7.02
N LEU A 308 -14.45 4.41 5.93
CA LEU A 308 -15.02 5.75 5.93
C LEU A 308 -16.52 5.70 6.22
N ARG A 309 -16.95 6.42 7.26
CA ARG A 309 -18.38 6.53 7.60
C ARG A 309 -19.18 7.32 6.56
N ASN A 310 -18.56 8.32 5.95
CA ASN A 310 -19.12 9.11 4.86
C ASN A 310 -18.19 8.98 3.64
N PRO A 311 -18.70 8.55 2.47
CA PRO A 311 -17.92 8.50 1.23
C PRO A 311 -17.24 9.82 0.85
N GLU A 312 -17.86 10.97 1.17
CA GLU A 312 -17.29 12.30 0.88
C GLU A 312 -15.99 12.56 1.64
N ALA A 313 -15.77 11.89 2.78
CA ALA A 313 -14.52 12.00 3.53
C ALA A 313 -13.30 11.46 2.75
N GLY A 314 -13.52 10.67 1.70
CA GLY A 314 -12.49 10.19 0.79
C GLY A 314 -12.32 11.06 -0.47
N ALA A 315 -13.07 12.16 -0.62
CA ALA A 315 -13.02 12.98 -1.83
C ALA A 315 -11.63 13.55 -2.12
N GLU A 316 -10.83 13.83 -1.08
CA GLU A 316 -9.46 14.31 -1.21
C GLU A 316 -8.50 13.26 -1.79
N LEU A 317 -8.90 11.99 -1.84
CA LEU A 317 -8.14 10.90 -2.46
C LEU A 317 -8.42 10.75 -3.96
N GLU A 318 -9.55 11.26 -4.45
CA GLU A 318 -9.93 11.11 -5.86
C GLU A 318 -8.89 11.68 -6.85
N PRO A 319 -8.21 12.81 -6.58
CA PRO A 319 -7.13 13.31 -7.42
C PRO A 319 -5.92 12.36 -7.55
N LEU A 320 -5.80 11.35 -6.69
CA LEU A 320 -4.73 10.35 -6.77
C LEU A 320 -5.04 9.26 -7.80
N ILE A 321 -6.31 9.08 -8.18
CA ILE A 321 -6.71 8.13 -9.21
C ILE A 321 -6.20 8.60 -10.57
N GLY A 322 -5.37 7.77 -11.21
CA GLY A 322 -4.61 8.12 -12.41
C GLY A 322 -3.31 8.89 -12.15
N ASN A 323 -3.01 9.22 -10.89
CA ASN A 323 -1.84 9.98 -10.46
C ASN A 323 -1.19 9.30 -9.23
N GLY A 324 -0.62 8.13 -9.46
CA GLY A 324 -0.02 7.27 -8.44
C GLY A 324 -0.93 6.11 -8.03
N TRP A 325 -2.26 6.24 -8.10
CA TRP A 325 -3.19 5.13 -7.84
C TRP A 325 -3.93 4.75 -9.12
N PHE A 326 -3.95 3.47 -9.48
CA PHE A 326 -4.50 3.02 -10.75
C PHE A 326 -5.47 1.87 -10.56
N LEU A 327 -6.74 2.14 -10.86
CA LEU A 327 -7.77 1.10 -10.89
C LEU A 327 -7.52 0.19 -12.10
N THR A 328 -7.31 -1.10 -11.84
CA THR A 328 -7.03 -2.15 -12.83
C THR A 328 -7.86 -3.38 -12.50
N PRO A 329 -8.42 -4.10 -13.48
CA PRO A 329 -9.08 -5.37 -13.19
C PRO A 329 -8.07 -6.39 -12.61
N PRO A 330 -8.54 -7.43 -11.88
CA PRO A 330 -7.68 -8.50 -11.39
C PRO A 330 -6.83 -9.12 -12.52
N LEU A 331 -5.51 -9.17 -12.32
CA LEU A 331 -4.58 -9.50 -13.40
C LEU A 331 -4.51 -11.01 -13.69
N LEU A 332 -4.73 -11.87 -12.69
CA LEU A 332 -4.60 -13.32 -12.80
C LEU A 332 -5.92 -14.10 -12.59
N GLY A 333 -7.06 -13.39 -12.61
CA GLY A 333 -8.37 -13.96 -12.30
C GLY A 333 -8.80 -13.67 -10.85
N GLN A 334 -9.90 -14.30 -10.44
CA GLN A 334 -10.48 -14.23 -9.09
C GLN A 334 -9.76 -15.21 -8.16
#